data_AF-A0A1B1S3E8-F1
#
_entry.id   AF-A0A1B1S3E8-F1
#
_cell.length_a   1.000
_cell.length_b   1.000
_cell.length_c   1.000
_cell.angle_alpha   90.00
_cell.angle_beta   90.00
_cell.angle_gamma   90.00
#
_symmetry.space_group_name_H-M   'P 1'
#
loop_
_entity.id
_entity.type
_entity.pdbx_description
1 polymer ?
#
loop_
_entity_poly.entity_id
_entity_poly.type
_entity_poly.pdbx_seq_one_letter_code
_entity_poly.pdbx_strand_id
1 'polypeptide(L)'
;MKYIQYKGVVEREYKKSLRKIMYEICVVEGLNASRGAKKLGVAKEVFVFWRSFYRMDRNQQLFDQAIDSLEQMEFLYLNEAKDINLARPLQHHNEKTLEGLEELVARMIEYYKYLHAETNGLSADTGNLPLYEFAQKLLIEYKSGELLSEVEKKKKKA
;
A
#
# COMPACT_ATOMS: atom_id res chain seq x y z
N MET A 1 -14.96 16.22 22.22
CA MET A 1 -15.41 14.89 21.70
C MET A 1 -16.92 14.79 21.91
N LYS A 2 -17.71 14.48 20.88
CA LYS A 2 -19.16 14.26 21.03
C LYS A 2 -19.41 12.93 21.79
N TYR A 3 -20.56 12.83 22.48
CA TYR A 3 -21.00 11.63 23.22
C TYR A 3 -20.12 11.19 24.40
N ILE A 4 -19.46 12.14 25.08
CA ILE A 4 -18.62 11.89 26.28
C ILE A 4 -19.36 11.14 27.39
N GLN A 5 -20.66 11.37 27.54
CA GLN A 5 -21.48 10.72 28.57
C GLN A 5 -21.52 9.19 28.40
N TYR A 6 -21.59 8.70 27.16
CA TYR A 6 -21.55 7.26 26.86
C TYR A 6 -20.16 6.67 27.02
N LYS A 7 -19.10 7.45 26.75
CA LYS A 7 -17.71 7.01 26.90
C LYS A 7 -17.44 6.51 28.31
N GLY A 8 -17.77 7.31 29.33
CA GLY A 8 -17.50 6.95 30.72
C GLY A 8 -18.29 5.75 31.23
N VAL A 9 -19.44 5.45 30.63
CA VAL A 9 -20.22 4.22 30.93
C VAL A 9 -19.50 3.02 30.34
N VAL A 10 -19.19 3.07 29.04
CA VAL A 10 -18.53 1.98 28.31
C VAL A 10 -17.14 1.66 28.89
N GLU A 11 -16.33 2.68 29.21
CA GLU A 11 -14.99 2.46 29.79
C GLU A 11 -15.02 1.79 31.16
N ARG A 12 -16.05 2.08 31.98
CA ARG A 12 -16.23 1.45 33.29
C ARG A 12 -16.68 0.00 33.18
N GLU A 13 -17.63 -0.28 32.28
CA GLU A 13 -18.13 -1.63 32.05
C GLU A 13 -17.02 -2.58 31.54
N TYR A 14 -16.22 -2.10 30.60
CA TYR A 14 -15.17 -2.89 29.95
C TYR A 14 -13.79 -2.79 30.63
N LYS A 15 -13.63 -1.92 31.64
CA LYS A 15 -12.36 -1.64 32.35
C LYS A 15 -11.17 -1.37 31.42
N LYS A 16 -11.44 -0.74 30.28
CA LYS A 16 -10.48 -0.41 29.22
C LYS A 16 -10.77 0.99 28.70
N SER A 17 -9.77 1.64 28.11
CA SER A 17 -10.03 2.90 27.39
C SER A 17 -10.91 2.65 26.17
N LEU A 18 -11.74 3.63 25.82
CA LEU A 18 -12.65 3.54 24.68
C LEU A 18 -11.87 3.27 23.39
N ARG A 19 -10.68 3.85 23.24
CA ARG A 19 -9.79 3.56 22.10
C ARG A 19 -9.45 2.07 22.01
N LYS A 20 -9.08 1.42 23.12
CA LYS A 20 -8.74 -0.02 23.12
C LYS A 20 -9.96 -0.89 22.81
N ILE A 21 -11.11 -0.55 23.38
CA ILE A 21 -12.39 -1.24 23.14
C ILE A 21 -12.76 -1.14 21.65
N MET A 22 -12.70 0.06 21.08
CA MET A 22 -13.01 0.29 19.68
C MET A 22 -12.03 -0.44 18.75
N TYR A 23 -10.74 -0.51 19.11
CA TYR A 23 -9.76 -1.26 18.35
C TYR A 23 -10.07 -2.76 18.31
N GLU A 24 -10.37 -3.36 19.47
CA GLU A 24 -10.74 -4.77 19.57
C GLU A 24 -11.99 -5.07 18.72
N ILE A 25 -13.03 -4.23 18.81
CA ILE A 25 -14.28 -4.45 18.08
C ILE A 25 -14.13 -4.22 16.57
N CYS A 26 -13.48 -3.13 16.15
CA CYS A 26 -13.42 -2.75 14.74
C CYS A 26 -12.31 -3.48 13.98
N VAL A 27 -11.16 -3.71 14.61
CA VAL A 27 -9.95 -4.21 13.93
C VAL A 27 -9.74 -5.69 14.20
N VAL A 28 -9.80 -6.12 15.46
CA VAL A 28 -9.55 -7.52 15.82
C VAL A 28 -10.76 -8.39 15.46
N GLU A 29 -11.96 -7.95 15.81
CA GLU A 29 -13.20 -8.71 15.57
C GLU A 29 -13.86 -8.38 14.22
N GLY A 30 -13.47 -7.28 13.57
CA GLY A 30 -14.00 -6.88 12.26
C GLY A 30 -15.50 -6.53 12.26
N LEU A 31 -16.05 -6.08 13.39
CA LEU A 31 -17.49 -5.81 13.49
C LEU A 31 -17.89 -4.52 12.76
N ASN A 32 -18.97 -4.61 11.99
CA ASN A 32 -19.58 -3.43 11.38
C ASN A 32 -20.31 -2.55 12.41
N ALA A 33 -20.68 -1.34 12.02
CA ALA A 33 -21.25 -0.34 12.92
C ALA A 33 -22.52 -0.81 13.66
N SER A 34 -23.37 -1.63 13.03
CA SER A 34 -24.59 -2.13 13.67
C SER A 34 -24.26 -3.17 14.75
N ARG A 35 -23.39 -4.14 14.44
CA ARG A 35 -22.98 -5.18 15.38
C ARG A 35 -22.14 -4.61 16.53
N GLY A 36 -21.22 -3.69 16.23
CA GLY A 36 -20.40 -3.02 17.24
C GLY A 36 -21.24 -2.16 18.19
N ALA A 37 -22.19 -1.39 17.66
CA ALA A 37 -23.12 -0.60 18.49
C ALA A 37 -23.97 -1.49 19.41
N LYS A 38 -24.51 -2.59 18.87
CA LYS A 38 -25.26 -3.59 19.65
C LYS A 38 -24.41 -4.20 20.76
N LYS A 39 -23.14 -4.53 20.47
CA LYS A 39 -22.21 -5.09 21.46
C LYS A 39 -21.90 -4.12 22.59
N LEU A 40 -21.74 -2.83 22.28
CA LEU A 40 -21.47 -1.79 23.27
C LEU A 40 -22.73 -1.23 23.96
N GLY A 41 -23.93 -1.66 23.56
CA GLY A 41 -25.18 -1.13 24.12
C GLY A 41 -25.40 0.36 23.83
N VAL A 42 -24.85 0.89 22.74
CA VAL A 42 -24.95 2.31 22.36
C VAL A 42 -25.74 2.50 21.06
N ALA A 43 -26.26 3.71 20.83
CA ALA A 43 -26.85 4.06 19.55
C ALA A 43 -25.81 3.97 18.42
N LYS A 44 -26.26 3.53 17.23
CA LYS A 44 -25.38 3.32 16.06
C LYS A 44 -24.57 4.56 15.70
N GLU A 45 -25.16 5.75 15.79
CA GLU A 45 -24.49 7.03 15.49
C GLU A 45 -23.32 7.32 16.43
N VAL A 46 -23.44 6.96 17.71
CA VAL A 46 -22.36 7.10 18.70
C VAL A 46 -21.19 6.19 18.31
N PHE A 47 -21.48 4.95 17.95
CA PHE A 47 -20.47 3.99 17.52
C PHE A 47 -19.77 4.45 16.23
N VAL A 48 -20.53 4.90 15.23
CA VAL A 48 -19.99 5.43 13.97
C VAL A 48 -19.08 6.62 14.25
N PHE A 49 -19.52 7.56 15.10
CA PHE A 49 -18.71 8.72 15.47
C PHE A 49 -17.38 8.29 16.12
N TRP A 50 -17.40 7.37 17.08
CA TRP A 50 -16.17 6.88 17.71
C TRP A 50 -15.25 6.14 16.73
N ARG A 51 -15.82 5.30 15.87
CA ARG A 51 -15.05 4.57 14.85
C ARG A 51 -14.33 5.54 13.92
N SER A 52 -15.02 6.56 13.43
CA SER A 52 -14.42 7.60 12.57
C SER A 52 -13.42 8.47 13.33
N PHE A 53 -13.72 8.85 14.58
CA PHE A 53 -12.83 9.65 15.43
C PHE A 53 -11.49 8.96 15.68
N TYR A 54 -11.52 7.63 15.91
CA TYR A 54 -10.31 6.83 16.09
C TYR A 54 -9.72 6.28 14.79
N ARG A 55 -10.26 6.67 13.62
CA ARG A 55 -9.82 6.23 12.29
C ARG A 55 -9.81 4.70 12.10
N MET A 56 -10.79 4.01 12.69
CA MET A 56 -10.90 2.54 12.63
C MET A 56 -11.88 2.08 11.53
N ASP A 57 -12.25 2.97 10.61
CA ASP A 57 -12.96 2.57 9.41
C ASP A 57 -11.98 1.91 8.43
N ARG A 58 -12.41 0.85 7.74
CA ARG A 58 -11.55 0.09 6.82
C ARG A 58 -10.92 0.98 5.76
N ASN A 59 -11.67 1.95 5.23
CA ASN A 59 -11.14 2.84 4.19
C ASN A 59 -10.09 3.80 4.76
N GLN A 60 -10.26 4.25 6.01
CA GLN A 60 -9.27 5.08 6.70
C GLN A 60 -8.00 4.30 7.00
N GLN A 61 -8.13 3.03 7.40
CA GLN A 61 -6.98 2.16 7.63
C GLN A 61 -6.19 1.88 6.35
N LEU A 62 -6.88 1.59 5.24
CA LEU A 62 -6.25 1.41 3.94
C LEU A 62 -5.57 2.70 3.47
N PHE A 63 -6.18 3.85 3.73
CA PHE A 63 -5.58 5.14 3.45
C PHE A 63 -4.32 5.36 4.30
N ASP A 64 -4.39 5.14 5.62
CA ASP A 64 -3.24 5.31 6.52
C ASP A 64 -2.08 4.39 6.11
N GLN A 65 -2.37 3.13 5.74
CA GLN A 65 -1.37 2.19 5.19
C GLN A 65 -0.77 2.67 3.87
N ALA A 66 -1.57 3.27 2.99
CA ALA A 66 -1.08 3.80 1.73
C ALA A 66 -0.16 5.01 1.95
N ILE A 67 -0.49 5.89 2.90
CA ILE A 67 0.37 7.01 3.30
C ILE A 67 1.70 6.50 3.87
N ASP A 68 1.66 5.56 4.82
CA ASP A 68 2.87 4.96 5.39
C ASP A 68 3.78 4.35 4.30
N SER A 69 3.17 3.69 3.30
CA SER A 69 3.90 3.13 2.17
C SER A 69 4.52 4.21 1.27
N LEU A 70 3.83 5.33 1.05
CA LEU A 70 4.33 6.44 0.25
C LEU A 70 5.52 7.12 0.94
N GLU A 71 5.45 7.35 2.25
CA GLU A 71 6.56 7.93 3.02
C GLU A 71 7.82 7.04 2.98
N GLN A 72 7.67 5.72 3.07
CA GLN A 72 8.79 4.77 2.94
C GLN A 72 9.42 4.82 1.54
N MET A 73 8.59 4.92 0.50
CA MET A 73 9.04 5.00 -0.89
C MET A 73 9.72 6.33 -1.20
N GLU A 74 9.23 7.44 -0.66
CA GLU A 74 9.84 8.76 -0.81
C GLU A 74 11.31 8.75 -0.36
N PHE A 75 11.60 8.16 0.80
CA PHE A 75 12.98 8.06 1.30
C PHE A 75 13.90 7.24 0.38
N LEU A 76 13.40 6.14 -0.19
CA LEU A 76 14.18 5.29 -1.09
C LEU A 76 14.45 5.99 -2.42
N TYR A 77 13.40 6.53 -3.05
CA TYR A 77 13.50 7.08 -4.40
C TYR A 77 14.14 8.47 -4.44
N LEU A 78 14.04 9.29 -3.39
CA LEU A 78 14.78 10.56 -3.33
C LEU A 78 16.30 10.38 -3.39
N ASN A 79 16.82 9.25 -2.88
CA ASN A 79 18.24 8.96 -2.94
C ASN A 79 18.65 8.38 -4.29
N GLU A 80 17.85 7.46 -4.83
CA GLU A 80 18.11 6.85 -6.13
C GLU A 80 17.93 7.83 -7.30
N ALA A 81 17.04 8.82 -7.17
CA ALA A 81 16.76 9.79 -8.24
C ALA A 81 17.91 10.78 -8.50
N LYS A 82 18.80 11.03 -7.53
CA LYS A 82 19.87 12.03 -7.64
C LYS A 82 20.88 11.72 -8.75
N ASP A 83 21.08 10.44 -9.04
CA ASP A 83 22.08 9.97 -10.02
C ASP A 83 21.45 9.60 -11.38
N ILE A 84 20.14 9.81 -11.56
CA ILE A 84 19.43 9.41 -12.77
C ILE A 84 19.68 10.41 -13.90
N ASN A 85 20.32 9.95 -14.97
CA ASN A 85 20.46 10.71 -16.21
C ASN A 85 19.37 10.30 -17.23
N LEU A 86 18.26 11.04 -17.26
CA LEU A 86 17.18 10.82 -18.24
C LEU A 86 17.56 11.20 -19.67
N ALA A 87 18.67 11.88 -19.92
CA ALA A 87 19.13 12.22 -21.28
C ALA A 87 20.03 11.14 -21.91
N ARG A 88 20.38 10.07 -21.18
CA ARG A 88 21.20 8.97 -21.71
C ARG A 88 20.53 8.34 -22.95
N PRO A 89 21.25 8.20 -24.08
CA PRO A 89 20.69 7.60 -25.30
C PRO A 89 20.42 6.10 -25.11
N LEU A 90 19.40 5.61 -25.83
CA LEU A 90 19.03 4.19 -25.85
C LEU A 90 19.94 3.40 -26.81
N GLN A 91 20.50 2.31 -26.33
CA GLN A 91 21.41 1.43 -27.08
C GLN A 91 20.66 0.50 -28.03
N HIS A 92 19.48 0.03 -27.64
CA HIS A 92 18.71 -1.00 -28.37
C HIS A 92 17.42 -0.47 -29.03
N HIS A 93 17.32 0.85 -29.26
CA HIS A 93 16.08 1.49 -29.75
C HIS A 93 15.59 1.03 -31.14
N ASN A 94 16.48 0.47 -31.97
CA ASN A 94 16.14 -0.02 -33.31
C ASN A 94 15.85 -1.52 -33.36
N GLU A 95 15.87 -2.19 -32.22
CA GLU A 95 15.75 -3.65 -32.13
C GLU A 95 14.53 -4.04 -31.30
N LYS A 96 13.85 -5.13 -31.70
CA LYS A 96 12.76 -5.74 -30.92
C LYS A 96 13.29 -6.98 -30.20
N THR A 97 14.26 -6.77 -29.32
CA THR A 97 14.97 -7.81 -28.57
C THR A 97 14.60 -7.78 -27.10
N LEU A 98 14.97 -8.84 -26.36
CA LEU A 98 14.76 -8.88 -24.92
C LEU A 98 15.62 -7.83 -24.20
N GLU A 99 16.84 -7.61 -24.69
CA GLU A 99 17.76 -6.57 -24.25
C GLU A 99 17.15 -5.17 -24.44
N GLY A 100 16.48 -4.94 -25.57
CA GLY A 100 15.72 -3.71 -25.80
C GLY A 100 14.54 -3.53 -24.84
N LEU A 101 13.79 -4.60 -24.55
CA LEU A 101 12.73 -4.55 -23.55
C LEU A 101 13.27 -4.23 -22.15
N GLU A 102 14.38 -4.86 -21.75
CA GLU A 102 15.04 -4.59 -20.47
C GLU A 102 15.51 -3.15 -20.34
N GLU A 103 16.13 -2.61 -21.39
CA GLU A 103 16.53 -1.22 -21.42
C GLU A 103 15.31 -0.31 -21.24
N LEU A 104 14.23 -0.52 -22.00
CA LEU A 104 13.02 0.29 -21.87
C LEU A 104 12.39 0.19 -20.47
N VAL A 105 12.31 -1.01 -19.90
CA VAL A 105 11.78 -1.19 -18.53
C VAL A 105 12.64 -0.45 -17.51
N ALA A 106 13.98 -0.59 -17.58
CA ALA A 106 14.88 0.11 -16.68
C ALA A 106 14.73 1.64 -16.81
N ARG A 107 14.56 2.16 -18.04
CA ARG A 107 14.35 3.58 -18.31
C ARG A 107 13.02 4.10 -17.78
N MET A 108 11.97 3.30 -17.83
CA MET A 108 10.68 3.66 -17.24
C MET A 108 10.74 3.66 -15.71
N ILE A 109 11.46 2.71 -15.10
CA ILE A 109 11.71 2.72 -13.65
C ILE A 109 12.45 4.00 -13.25
N GLU A 110 13.53 4.33 -13.95
CA GLU A 110 14.30 5.55 -13.72
C GLU A 110 13.42 6.81 -13.83
N TYR A 111 12.58 6.88 -14.87
CA TYR A 111 11.63 7.98 -15.06
C TYR A 111 10.61 8.11 -13.93
N TYR A 112 9.99 7.01 -13.50
CA TYR A 112 8.99 7.08 -12.43
C TYR A 112 9.61 7.33 -11.06
N LYS A 113 10.85 6.89 -10.80
CA LYS A 113 11.60 7.27 -9.59
C LYS A 113 11.87 8.77 -9.56
N TYR A 114 12.30 9.34 -10.69
CA TYR A 114 12.44 10.78 -10.85
C TYR A 114 11.10 11.51 -10.64
N LEU A 115 10.03 11.07 -11.29
CA LEU A 115 8.70 11.69 -11.16
C LEU A 115 8.17 11.59 -9.74
N HIS A 116 8.40 10.47 -9.06
CA HIS A 116 8.05 10.29 -7.66
C HIS A 116 8.81 11.27 -6.76
N ALA A 117 10.11 11.44 -6.97
CA ALA A 117 10.94 12.39 -6.24
C ALA A 117 10.51 13.86 -6.49
N GLU A 118 10.15 14.22 -7.72
CA GLU A 118 9.72 15.58 -8.07
C GLU A 118 8.32 15.93 -7.57
N THR A 119 7.44 14.93 -7.47
CA THR A 119 6.02 15.14 -7.12
C THR A 119 5.67 14.68 -5.70
N ASN A 120 6.66 14.23 -4.92
CA ASN A 120 6.47 13.56 -3.64
C ASN A 120 5.44 12.42 -3.71
N GLY A 121 5.46 11.65 -4.80
CA GLY A 121 4.54 10.54 -5.03
C GLY A 121 3.08 10.91 -5.31
N LEU A 122 2.75 12.21 -5.48
CA LEU A 122 1.36 12.66 -5.66
C LEU A 122 0.87 12.57 -7.11
N SER A 123 1.77 12.39 -8.09
CA SER A 123 1.35 12.16 -9.47
C SER A 123 0.74 10.76 -9.64
N ALA A 124 -0.43 10.69 -10.28
CA ALA A 124 -1.10 9.42 -10.59
C ALA A 124 -0.20 8.46 -11.39
N ASP A 125 0.68 9.01 -12.22
CA ASP A 125 1.59 8.23 -13.06
C ASP A 125 2.65 7.48 -12.25
N THR A 126 2.96 7.92 -11.02
CA THR A 126 3.91 7.22 -10.12
C THR A 126 3.38 5.85 -9.70
N GLY A 127 2.06 5.63 -9.76
CA GLY A 127 1.44 4.33 -9.56
C GLY A 127 1.86 3.27 -10.57
N ASN A 128 2.50 3.65 -11.68
CA ASN A 128 3.07 2.71 -12.64
C ASN A 128 4.43 2.15 -12.21
N LEU A 129 5.15 2.77 -11.27
CA LEU A 129 6.48 2.31 -10.87
C LEU A 129 6.50 0.83 -10.43
N PRO A 130 5.58 0.35 -9.56
CA PRO A 130 5.55 -1.06 -9.18
C PRO A 130 5.32 -2.02 -10.35
N LEU A 131 4.60 -1.58 -11.39
CA LEU A 131 4.37 -2.40 -12.59
C LEU A 131 5.68 -2.64 -13.35
N TYR A 132 6.49 -1.60 -13.53
CA TYR A 132 7.77 -1.73 -14.24
C TYR A 132 8.81 -2.46 -13.39
N GLU A 133 8.84 -2.26 -12.07
CA GLU A 133 9.70 -3.05 -11.18
C GLU A 133 9.34 -4.54 -11.21
N PHE A 134 8.04 -4.86 -11.24
CA PHE A 134 7.58 -6.23 -11.44
C PHE A 134 8.03 -6.81 -12.80
N ALA A 135 7.91 -6.03 -13.87
CA ALA A 135 8.40 -6.44 -15.19
C ALA A 135 9.92 -6.70 -15.18
N GLN A 136 10.71 -5.83 -14.55
CA GLN A 136 12.15 -6.02 -14.39
C GLN A 136 12.46 -7.31 -13.63
N LYS A 137 11.73 -7.58 -12.54
CA LYS A 137 11.87 -8.82 -11.77
C LYS A 137 11.58 -10.05 -12.64
N LEU A 138 10.52 -10.03 -13.44
CA LEU A 138 10.20 -11.12 -14.38
C LEU A 138 11.32 -11.34 -15.41
N LEU A 139 11.93 -10.27 -15.92
CA LEU A 139 13.06 -10.37 -16.85
C LEU A 139 14.27 -11.02 -16.19
N ILE A 140 14.57 -10.66 -14.93
CA ILE A 140 15.62 -11.28 -14.12
C ILE A 140 15.32 -12.77 -13.89
N GLU A 141 14.12 -13.11 -13.44
CA GLU A 141 13.69 -14.50 -13.19
C GLU A 141 13.71 -15.35 -14.47
N TYR A 142 13.42 -14.75 -15.62
CA TYR A 142 13.53 -15.39 -16.92
C TYR A 142 15.00 -15.68 -17.26
N LYS A 143 15.88 -14.67 -17.15
CA LYS A 143 17.31 -14.80 -17.45
C LYS A 143 18.04 -15.75 -16.50
N SER A 144 17.63 -15.83 -15.24
CA SER A 144 18.20 -16.74 -14.24
C SER A 144 17.74 -18.19 -14.43
N GLY A 145 16.69 -18.44 -15.24
CA GLY A 145 16.06 -19.75 -15.40
C GLY A 145 15.15 -20.15 -14.24
N GLU A 146 14.93 -19.26 -13.26
CA GLU A 146 13.98 -19.48 -12.16
C GLU A 146 12.56 -19.63 -12.67
N LEU A 147 12.17 -18.82 -13.66
CA LEU A 147 10.83 -18.86 -14.24
C LEU A 147 10.54 -20.22 -14.89
N LEU A 148 11.53 -20.79 -15.62
CA LEU A 148 11.42 -22.13 -16.18
C LEU A 148 11.26 -23.18 -15.07
N SER A 149 12.05 -23.06 -14.02
CA SER A 149 11.99 -23.96 -12.86
C SER A 149 10.62 -23.93 -12.17
N GLU A 150 10.00 -22.75 -12.07
CA GLU A 150 8.66 -22.59 -11.52
C GLU A 150 7.59 -23.24 -12.40
N VAL A 151 7.66 -23.02 -13.71
CA VAL A 151 6.75 -23.65 -14.68
C VAL A 151 6.83 -25.18 -14.60
N GLU A 152 8.04 -25.74 -14.55
CA GLU A 152 8.24 -27.20 -14.43
C GLU A 152 7.72 -27.75 -13.09
N LYS A 153 7.87 -27.01 -11.98
CA LYS A 153 7.27 -27.38 -10.68
C LYS A 153 5.74 -27.39 -10.74
N LYS A 154 5.13 -26.43 -11.43
CA LYS A 154 3.66 -26.35 -11.57
C LYS A 154 3.12 -27.46 -12.46
N LYS A 155 3.81 -27.80 -13.57
CA LYS A 155 3.47 -28.95 -14.41
C LYS A 155 3.44 -30.27 -13.63
N LYS A 156 4.39 -30.49 -12.72
CA LYS A 156 4.43 -31.71 -11.88
C LYS A 156 3.31 -31.80 -10.83
N LYS A 157 2.61 -30.70 -10.56
CA LYS A 157 1.50 -30.61 -9.59
C LYS A 157 0.12 -30.65 -10.25
N ALA A 158 0.05 -30.46 -11.57
CA ALA A 158 -1.17 -30.57 -12.37
C ALA A 158 -1.37 -32.03 -12.81
#